data_AF-Q00894-F1
#
_entry.id   AF-Q00894-F1
#
_cell.length_a   1.000
_cell.length_b   1.000
_cell.length_c   1.000
_cell.angle_alpha   90.00
_cell.angle_beta   90.00
_cell.angle_gamma   90.00
#
_symmetry.space_group_name_H-M   'P 1'
#
loop_
_entity.id
_entity.type
_entity.pdbx_description
1 polymer ?
#
loop_
_entity_poly.entity_id
_entity_poly.type
_entity_poly.pdbx_seq_one_letter_code
_entity_poly.pdbx_strand_id
1 'polypeptide(L)' 'TANVRIGSNKSVIGLPGAGFDGIGLHARRQSNIIVRNIKSTNILASTGDGLKIEQSTNV' A
#
# COMPACT_ATOMS: atom_id res chain seq x y z
N THR A 1 7.64 12.13 -3.99
CA THR A 1 7.51 10.74 -3.51
C THR A 1 6.43 10.03 -4.28
N ALA A 2 6.70 8.88 -4.87
CA ALA A 2 5.68 8.08 -5.53
C ALA A 2 4.88 7.27 -4.48
N ASN A 3 4.02 7.98 -3.74
CA ASN A 3 3.20 7.40 -2.67
C ASN A 3 1.72 7.52 -3.02
N VAL A 4 1.03 6.38 -3.13
CA VAL A 4 -0.41 6.30 -3.43
C VAL A 4 -1.20 6.15 -2.13
N ARG A 5 -2.22 6.98 -1.93
CA ARG A 5 -3.10 6.88 -0.76
C ARG A 5 -4.15 5.81 -0.96
N ILE A 6 -4.28 4.92 0.02
CA ILE A 6 -5.40 3.97 0.10
C ILE A 6 -6.40 4.55 1.10
N GLY A 7 -7.67 4.62 0.72
CA GLY A 7 -8.75 5.10 1.59
C GLY A 7 -9.46 3.97 2.34
N SER A 8 -10.32 4.31 3.30
CA SER A 8 -11.17 3.35 4.01
C SER A 8 -12.08 2.54 3.09
N ASN A 9 -12.45 1.33 3.54
CA ASN A 9 -13.34 0.41 2.83
C ASN A 9 -12.83 0.11 1.41
N LYS A 10 -11.57 -0.33 1.31
CA LYS A 10 -10.93 -0.66 0.04
C LYS A 10 -10.25 -2.02 0.12
N SER A 11 -10.46 -2.82 -0.92
CA SER A 11 -9.72 -4.04 -1.17
C SER A 11 -8.83 -3.85 -2.39
N VAL A 12 -7.52 -3.86 -2.18
CA VAL A 12 -6.50 -3.87 -3.24
C VAL A 12 -6.01 -5.30 -3.35
N ILE A 13 -6.51 -6.02 -4.36
CA ILE A 13 -6.23 -7.45 -4.56
C ILE A 13 -5.54 -7.62 -5.90
N GLY A 14 -4.32 -8.15 -5.87
CA GLY A 14 -3.57 -8.45 -7.08
C GLY A 14 -4.01 -9.75 -7.74
N LEU A 15 -3.99 -9.78 -9.07
CA LEU A 15 -3.99 -11.03 -9.86
C LEU A 15 -2.62 -11.74 -9.73
N PRO A 16 -2.47 -13.00 -10.18
CA PRO A 16 -1.18 -13.70 -10.15
C PRO A 16 -0.07 -12.88 -10.79
N GLY A 17 1.00 -12.61 -10.01
CA GLY A 17 2.14 -11.82 -10.46
C GLY A 17 1.97 -10.30 -10.38
N ALA A 18 0.81 -9.79 -9.97
CA ALA A 18 0.58 -8.36 -9.80
C ALA A 18 1.44 -7.76 -8.69
N GLY A 19 1.82 -6.50 -8.87
CA GLY A 19 2.63 -5.77 -7.92
C GLY A 19 2.82 -4.32 -8.27
N PHE A 20 3.53 -3.64 -7.38
CA PHE A 20 3.92 -2.24 -7.48
C PHE A 20 5.45 -2.18 -7.50
N ASP A 21 6.00 -1.47 -8.48
CA ASP A 21 7.44 -1.29 -8.66
C ASP A 21 7.84 0.16 -8.42
N GLY A 22 8.67 0.41 -7.41
CA GLY A 22 9.10 1.75 -7.01
C GLY A 22 8.01 2.63 -6.37
N ILE A 23 6.81 2.08 -6.13
CA ILE A 23 5.66 2.80 -5.55
C ILE A 23 5.45 2.37 -4.09
N GLY A 24 5.26 3.34 -3.21
CA GLY A 24 4.79 3.12 -1.84
C GLY A 24 3.28 3.29 -1.71
N LEU A 25 2.65 2.46 -0.90
CA LEU A 25 1.24 2.57 -0.52
C LEU A 25 1.13 3.22 0.85
N HIS A 26 0.17 4.10 1.07
CA HIS A 26 0.03 4.80 2.35
C HIS A 26 -1.42 4.86 2.84
N ALA A 27 -1.69 4.09 3.89
CA ALA A 27 -2.95 4.08 4.64
C ALA A 27 -2.81 4.97 5.89
N ARG A 28 -3.27 6.22 5.79
CA ARG A 28 -3.14 7.23 6.86
C ARG A 28 -4.50 7.60 7.45
N ARG A 29 -4.76 7.26 8.71
CA ARG A 29 -6.04 7.52 9.40
C ARG A 29 -7.24 6.90 8.69
N GLN A 30 -7.08 5.66 8.23
CA GLN A 30 -8.08 4.93 7.47
C GLN A 30 -8.53 3.69 8.24
N SER A 31 -9.61 3.06 7.78
CA SER A 31 -10.08 1.82 8.38
C SER A 31 -10.70 0.87 7.37
N ASN A 32 -10.71 -0.42 7.72
CA ASN A 32 -11.27 -1.47 6.89
C ASN A 32 -10.63 -1.51 5.49
N ILE A 33 -9.32 -1.77 5.48
CA ILE A 33 -8.54 -1.94 4.25
C ILE A 33 -8.16 -3.41 4.14
N ILE A 34 -8.11 -3.92 2.91
CA ILE A 34 -7.54 -5.24 2.60
C ILE A 34 -6.52 -5.04 1.50
N VAL A 35 -5.27 -5.45 1.73
CA VAL A 35 -4.23 -5.50 0.70
C VAL A 35 -3.73 -6.94 0.58
N ARG A 36 -3.93 -7.57 -0.58
CA ARG A 36 -3.64 -9.00 -0.74
C ARG A 36 -3.04 -9.32 -2.10
N ASN A 37 -2.17 -10.34 -2.10
CA ASN A 37 -1.58 -10.92 -3.30
C ASN A 37 -0.87 -9.90 -4.20
N ILE A 38 -0.08 -9.01 -3.59
CA ILE A 38 0.74 -8.03 -4.32
C ILE A 38 2.22 -8.25 -4.05
N LYS A 39 3.06 -8.01 -5.06
CA LYS A 39 4.51 -7.85 -4.90
C LYS A 39 4.84 -6.38 -4.71
N SER A 40 5.73 -6.06 -3.78
CA SER A 40 6.23 -4.70 -3.53
C SER A 40 7.74 -4.71 -3.78
N THR A 41 8.20 -4.06 -4.84
CA THR A 41 9.62 -4.13 -5.27
C THR A 41 10.25 -2.76 -5.50
N ASN A 42 11.57 -2.71 -5.38
CA ASN A 42 12.44 -1.58 -5.78
C ASN A 42 12.02 -0.21 -5.23
N ILE A 43 11.51 -0.15 -4.00
CA ILE A 43 11.14 1.10 -3.35
C ILE A 43 12.42 1.84 -2.97
N LEU A 44 12.62 3.01 -3.57
CA LEU A 44 13.75 3.87 -3.24
C LEU A 44 13.64 4.33 -1.78
N ALA A 45 14.79 4.44 -1.10
CA ALA A 45 14.84 4.94 0.28
C ALA A 45 14.17 6.33 0.44
N SER A 46 14.21 7.17 -0.59
CA SER A 46 13.54 8.48 -0.60
C SER A 46 12.01 8.41 -0.75
N THR A 47 11.46 7.31 -1.26
CA THR A 47 10.01 7.05 -1.32
C THR A 47 9.47 6.55 0.02
N GLY A 48 10.29 5.79 0.76
CA GLY A 48 9.99 5.26 2.09
C GLY A 48 9.56 3.80 2.04
N ASP A 49 8.46 3.48 2.74
CA ASP A 49 7.97 2.10 2.86
C ASP A 49 7.17 1.67 1.63
N GLY A 50 7.23 0.38 1.28
CA GLY A 50 6.33 -0.20 0.27
C GLY A 50 4.85 -0.19 0.69
N LEU A 51 4.59 -0.33 1.99
CA LEU A 51 3.28 -0.09 2.61
C LEU A 51 3.46 0.59 3.96
N LYS A 52 3.04 1.85 4.04
CA LYS A 52 3.01 2.63 5.28
C LYS A 52 1.60 2.64 5.87
N ILE A 53 1.49 2.21 7.13
CA ILE A 53 0.25 2.27 7.91
C ILE A 53 0.46 3.26 9.05
N GLU A 54 -0.30 4.35 9.07
CA GLU A 54 -0.18 5.40 10.07
C GLU A 54 -1.56 5.73 10.65
N GLN A 55 -1.75 5.49 11.96
CA GLN A 55 -3.00 5.77 12.68
C GLN A 55 -4.26 5.14 12.04
N SER A 56 -4.11 4.03 11.32
CA SER A 56 -5.21 3.30 10.70
C SER A 56 -5.60 2.08 11.54
N THR A 57 -6.85 1.62 11.43
CA THR A 57 -7.37 0.48 12.19
C THR A 57 -8.03 -0.54 11.27
N ASN A 58 -7.91 -1.84 11.58
CA ASN A 58 -8.46 -2.93 10.73
C ASN A 58 -7.95 -2.87 9.27
N VAL A 59 -6.68 -3.25 9.06
CA VAL A 59 -5.94 -3.23 7.79
C VAL A 59 -5.34 -4.60 7.52
#